data_AF-A0A537RRA8-F1
#
_entry.id   AF-A0A537RRA8-F1
#
_cell.length_a   1.000
_cell.length_b   1.000
_cell.length_c   1.000
_cell.angle_alpha   90.00
_cell.angle_beta   90.00
_cell.angle_gamma   90.00
#
_symmetry.space_group_name_H-M   'P 1'
#
loop_
_entity.id
_entity.type
_entity.pdbx_description
1 polymer ?
#
loop_
_entity_poly.entity_id
_entity_poly.type
_entity_poly.pdbx_seq_one_letter_code
_entity_poly.pdbx_strand_id
1 'polypeptide(L)' 'MTQWEYSKIDLSRINPRSDDIELLNDAGQDGWELLTIAPNNIAYLKRSVQVAATQRAAPPKRGAARPG' A
#
# COMPACT_ATOMS: atom_id res chain seq x y z
N MET A 1 17.44 -4.33 -3.93
CA MET A 1 17.10 -5.38 -2.95
C MET A 1 15.61 -5.32 -2.72
N THR A 2 14.90 -6.44 -2.78
CA THR A 2 13.46 -6.48 -2.49
C THR A 2 13.27 -6.35 -1.00
N GLN A 3 12.68 -5.25 -0.54
CA GLN A 3 12.32 -5.06 0.85
C GLN A 3 10.86 -5.48 1.03
N TRP A 4 10.54 -6.13 2.14
CA TRP A 4 9.17 -6.50 2.47
C TRP A 4 8.68 -5.60 3.60
N GLU A 5 7.50 -5.02 3.41
CA GLU A 5 6.77 -4.30 4.44
C GLU A 5 5.69 -5.22 5.00
N TYR A 6 5.47 -5.15 6.31
CA TYR A 6 4.47 -5.96 7.01
C TYR A 6 3.51 -5.03 7.74
N SER A 7 2.21 -5.31 7.61
CA SER A 7 1.15 -4.59 8.28
C SER A 7 0.20 -5.56 8.97
N LYS A 8 -0.54 -5.04 9.95
CA LYS A 8 -1.56 -5.79 10.66
C LYS A 8 -2.83 -4.96 10.80
N ILE A 9 -3.96 -5.59 10.57
CA ILE A 9 -5.29 -4.99 10.64
C ILE A 9 -6.06 -5.72 11.72
N ASP A 10 -6.58 -4.96 12.69
CA ASP A 10 -7.43 -5.48 13.75
C ASP A 10 -8.88 -5.49 13.30
N LEU A 11 -9.35 -6.66 12.85
CA LEU A 11 -10.74 -6.88 12.42
C LEU A 11 -11.70 -6.96 13.62
N SER A 12 -11.21 -7.02 14.86
CA SER A 12 -12.07 -7.08 16.05
C SER A 12 -12.80 -5.76 16.34
N ARG A 13 -12.25 -4.63 15.85
CA ARG A 13 -12.83 -3.29 15.98
C ARG A 13 -13.77 -2.91 14.84
N ILE A 14 -13.86 -3.77 13.84
CA ILE A 14 -14.57 -3.54 12.59
C ILE A 14 -15.84 -4.40 12.62
N ASN A 15 -16.93 -3.91 12.04
CA ASN A 15 -18.22 -4.59 12.12
C ASN A 15 -18.11 -5.93 11.33
N PRO A 16 -18.40 -7.09 11.95
CA PRO A 16 -17.69 -8.36 11.68
C PRO A 16 -18.04 -9.12 10.38
N ARG A 17 -18.57 -8.49 9.33
CA ARG A 17 -18.96 -9.22 8.10
C ARG A 17 -18.87 -8.49 6.77
N SER A 18 -19.12 -7.19 6.73
CA SER A 18 -19.08 -6.43 5.46
C SER A 18 -17.79 -5.63 5.37
N ASP A 19 -17.48 -4.89 6.43
CA ASP A 19 -16.34 -3.98 6.45
C ASP A 19 -14.99 -4.73 6.41
N ASP A 20 -14.89 -5.92 7.01
CA ASP A 20 -13.64 -6.71 7.01
C ASP A 20 -13.20 -7.11 5.59
N ILE A 21 -14.14 -7.55 4.76
CA ILE A 21 -13.86 -8.00 3.40
C ILE A 21 -13.51 -6.80 2.52
N GLU A 22 -14.23 -5.69 2.66
CA GLU A 22 -13.93 -4.45 1.93
C GLU A 22 -12.55 -3.93 2.27
N LEU A 23 -12.17 -3.96 3.56
CA LEU A 23 -10.88 -3.47 4.03
C LEU A 23 -9.71 -4.35 3.57
N LEU A 24 -9.91 -5.68 3.51
CA LEU A 24 -8.93 -6.60 2.93
C LEU A 24 -8.82 -6.45 1.41
N ASN A 25 -9.94 -6.19 0.72
CA ASN A 25 -9.94 -5.92 -0.72
C ASN A 25 -9.22 -4.61 -1.06
N ASP A 26 -9.47 -3.54 -0.29
CA ASP A 26 -8.80 -2.24 -0.42
C ASP A 26 -7.29 -2.39 -0.23
N ALA A 27 -6.87 -3.08 0.84
CA ALA A 27 -5.46 -3.41 1.06
C ALA A 27 -4.86 -4.21 -0.11
N GLY A 28 -5.62 -5.15 -0.68
CA GLY A 28 -5.25 -5.87 -1.90
C GLY A 28 -5.01 -4.96 -3.10
N GLN A 29 -5.85 -3.94 -3.31
CA GLN A 29 -5.67 -2.93 -4.37
C GLN A 29 -4.41 -2.08 -4.15
N ASP A 30 -4.04 -1.81 -2.89
CA ASP A 30 -2.78 -1.13 -2.51
C ASP A 30 -1.53 -2.03 -2.64
N GLY A 31 -1.69 -3.28 -3.09
CA GLY A 31 -0.59 -4.22 -3.26
C GLY A 31 -0.18 -4.94 -1.97
N TRP A 32 -1.06 -4.95 -0.96
CA TRP A 32 -0.91 -5.80 0.21
C TRP A 32 -1.43 -7.20 -0.05
N GLU A 33 -0.59 -8.19 0.23
CA GLU A 33 -0.93 -9.61 0.18
C GLU A 33 -1.29 -10.09 1.59
N LEU A 34 -2.50 -10.61 1.75
CA LEU A 34 -2.94 -11.23 2.99
C LEU A 34 -2.15 -12.53 3.24
N LEU A 35 -1.46 -12.59 4.38
CA LEU A 35 -0.71 -13.77 4.80
C LEU A 35 -1.57 -14.75 5.58
N THR A 36 -2.26 -14.24 6.61
CA THR A 36 -3.09 -15.06 7.49
C THR A 36 -4.02 -14.16 8.33
N ILE A 37 -5.13 -14.73 8.77
CA ILE A 37 -6.00 -14.12 9.78
C ILE A 37 -5.84 -14.95 11.04
N ALA A 38 -5.27 -14.35 12.09
CA ALA A 38 -5.06 -15.01 13.37
C ALA A 38 -6.36 -15.15 14.17
N PRO A 39 -6.44 -16.08 15.13
CA PRO A 39 -7.66 -16.34 15.92
C PRO A 39 -8.15 -15.16 16.74
N ASN A 40 -7.31 -14.15 16.96
CA ASN A 40 -7.65 -12.89 17.61
C ASN A 40 -8.20 -11.83 16.64
N ASN A 41 -8.70 -12.26 15.47
CA ASN A 41 -9.23 -11.38 14.42
C ASN A 41 -8.20 -10.36 13.90
N ILE A 42 -6.90 -10.71 13.92
CA ILE A 42 -5.86 -9.88 13.32
C ILE A 42 -5.47 -10.44 11.95
N ALA A 43 -5.68 -9.66 10.90
CA ALA A 43 -5.17 -9.94 9.58
C ALA A 43 -3.73 -9.45 9.45
N TYR A 44 -2.82 -10.33 9.08
CA TYR A 44 -1.43 -10.00 8.78
C TYR A 44 -1.25 -9.89 7.28
N LEU A 45 -0.64 -8.80 6.82
CA LEU A 45 -0.40 -8.55 5.41
C LEU A 45 1.08 -8.26 5.17
N LYS A 46 1.55 -8.58 3.97
CA LYS A 46 2.87 -8.18 3.49
C LYS A 46 2.75 -7.50 2.14
N ARG A 47 3.69 -6.61 1.85
CA ARG A 47 3.82 -5.94 0.56
C ARG A 47 5.27 -5.95 0.13
N SER A 48 5.52 -6.20 -1.15
CA SER A 48 6.85 -5.99 -1.70
C SER A 48 7.07 -4.50 -1.93
N VAL A 49 7.98 -3.92 -1.17
CA VAL A 49 8.50 -2.58 -1.43
C VAL A 49 9.72 -2.79 -2.32
N GLN A 50 9.48 -2.74 -3.63
CA GLN A 50 10.58 -2.43 -4.52
C GLN A 50 11.03 -1.03 -4.11
N VAL A 51 12.18 -0.94 -3.44
CA VAL A 51 12.90 0.32 -3.32
C VAL A 51 13.32 0.65 -4.75
N ALA A 52 12.41 1.25 -5.49
CA ALA A 52 12.72 1.89 -6.74
C ALA A 52 13.74 2.96 -6.36
N ALA A 53 15.01 2.65 -6.56
CA ALA A 53 16.02 3.66 -6.82
C ALA A 53 15.67 4.30 -8.18
N THR A 54 14.53 4.99 -8.22
CA THR A 54 14.01 5.74 -9.35
C THR A 54 13.53 7.05 -8.75
N GLN A 55 14.53 7.86 -8.39
CA GLN A 55 15.03 8.91 -9.27
C GLN A 55 14.03 10.05 -9.23
N ARG A 56 14.39 11.06 -8.42
CA ARG A 56 13.94 12.44 -8.57
C ARG A 56 13.62 12.69 -10.03
N ALA A 57 12.33 12.75 -10.37
CA ALA A 57 11.92 13.36 -11.61
C ALA A 57 12.54 14.76 -11.58
N ALA A 58 13.59 14.96 -12.37
CA ALA A 58 14.19 16.26 -12.54
C ALA A 58 13.05 17.19 -12.97
N PRO A 59 12.89 18.38 -12.36
CA PRO A 59 11.92 19.34 -12.86
C PRO A 59 12.25 19.61 -14.33
N PRO A 60 11.26 19.65 -15.24
CA PRO A 60 11.54 20.00 -16.63
C PRO A 60 12.20 21.38 -16.64
N LYS A 61 13.47 21.42 -17.05
CA LYS A 61 14.19 22.68 -17.26
C LYS A 61 13.54 23.41 -18.44
N ARG A 62 12.84 24.51 -18.12
CA ARG A 62 12.60 25.72 -18.93
C ARG A 62 12.35 25.52 -20.44
N GLY A 63 11.07 25.62 -20.82
CA GLY A 63 10.70 26.23 -22.10
C GLY A 63 10.67 27.75 -21.94
N ALA A 64 11.48 28.46 -22.72
CA ALA A 64 11.56 29.91 -22.75
C ALA A 64 10.27 30.52 -23.31
N ALA A 65 9.61 31.40 -22.56
CA ALA A 65 8.62 32.33 -23.12
C ALA A 65 9.36 33.61 -23.58
N ARG A 66 9.43 33.80 -24.89
CA ARG A 66 9.78 35.08 -25.54
C ARG A 66 8.52 35.97 -25.53
N PRO A 67 8.66 37.29 -25.31
CA PRO A 67 7.52 38.22 -25.35
C PRO A 67 7.18 38.58 -26.80
N GLY A 68 5.89 38.81 -27.05
CA GLY A 68 5.35 39.47 -28.24
C GLY A 68 4.70 40.79 -27.85
#